data_AF-A0A924CFS5-F1
#
_entry.id   AF-A0A924CFS5-F1
#
_cell.length_a   1.000
_cell.length_b   1.000
_cell.length_c   1.000
_cell.angle_alpha   90.00
_cell.angle_beta   90.00
_cell.angle_gamma   90.00
#
_symmetry.space_group_name_H-M   'P 1'
#
loop_
_entity.id
_entity.type
_entity.pdbx_description
1 polymer ?
#
loop_
_entity_poly.entity_id
_entity_poly.type
_entity_poly.pdbx_seq_one_letter_code
_entity_poly.pdbx_strand_id
1 'polypeptide(L)'
;MNMLKKIMGVLLMILAPVVIYFLIMGAVHNIDSAGTKDINKPIPWIIIITIFTPIAIGLMIFGFYSVKGEYDKLPDSSNEL
;
A
#
# COMPACT_ATOMS: atom_id res chain seq x y z
N MET A 1 -20.66 7.58 8.08
CA MET A 1 -20.10 7.00 6.84
C MET A 1 -21.02 5.97 6.20
N ASN A 2 -21.10 5.93 4.87
CA ASN A 2 -21.55 4.70 4.19
C ASN A 2 -20.61 3.57 4.59
N MET A 3 -21.16 2.48 5.14
CA MET A 3 -20.44 1.26 5.56
C MET A 3 -19.36 0.82 4.56
N LEU A 4 -19.62 1.04 3.27
CA LEU A 4 -18.68 0.85 2.16
C LEU A 4 -17.33 1.55 2.37
N LYS A 5 -17.29 2.84 2.74
CA LYS A 5 -16.04 3.59 2.91
C LYS A 5 -15.18 3.01 4.03
N LYS A 6 -15.81 2.54 5.11
CA LYS A 6 -15.12 1.91 6.24
C LYS A 6 -14.53 0.55 5.87
N ILE A 7 -15.30 -0.26 5.11
CA ILE A 7 -14.82 -1.55 4.58
C ILE A 7 -13.62 -1.32 3.64
N MET A 8 -13.69 -0.33 2.75
CA MET A 8 -12.57 -0.03 1.85
C MET A 8 -11.32 0.42 2.61
N GLY A 9 -11.46 1.24 3.66
CA GLY A 9 -10.32 1.64 4.50
C GLY A 9 -9.65 0.44 5.19
N VAL A 10 -10.42 -0.48 5.76
CA VAL A 10 -9.90 -1.71 6.40
C VAL A 10 -9.24 -2.62 5.36
N LEU A 11 -9.88 -2.80 4.20
CA LEU A 11 -9.35 -3.63 3.11
C LEU A 11 -7.99 -3.09 2.66
N LEU A 12 -7.88 -1.79 2.40
CA LEU A 12 -6.62 -1.16 1.97
C LEU A 12 -5.54 -1.22 3.05
N MET A 13 -5.91 -1.10 4.32
CA MET A 13 -4.97 -1.23 5.45
C MET A 13 -4.31 -2.62 5.50
N ILE A 14 -5.06 -3.68 5.21
CA ILE A 14 -4.54 -5.06 5.22
C ILE A 14 -3.85 -5.39 3.89
N LEU A 15 -4.39 -4.93 2.77
CA LEU A 15 -3.83 -5.18 1.45
C LEU A 15 -2.42 -4.57 1.32
N ALA A 16 -2.20 -3.38 1.85
CA ALA A 16 -0.91 -2.69 1.81
C ALA A 16 0.28 -3.54 2.35
N PRO A 17 0.27 -4.03 3.61
CA PRO A 17 1.34 -4.87 4.12
C PRO A 17 1.42 -6.23 3.41
N VAL A 18 0.30 -6.79 2.97
CA VAL A 18 0.28 -8.05 2.19
C VAL A 18 1.03 -7.89 0.86
N VAL A 19 0.80 -6.80 0.15
CA VAL A 19 1.51 -6.50 -1.12
C VAL A 19 3.01 -6.32 -0.88
N ILE A 20 3.40 -5.58 0.17
CA ILE A 20 4.82 -5.41 0.51
C ILE A 20 5.48 -6.74 0.86
N TYR A 21 4.80 -7.61 1.61
CA TYR A 21 5.27 -8.95 1.91
C TYR A 21 5.53 -9.77 0.63
N PHE A 22 4.59 -9.76 -0.32
CA PHE A 22 4.77 -10.46 -1.60
C PHE A 22 5.89 -9.88 -2.45
N LEU A 23 6.10 -8.56 -2.45
CA LEU A 23 7.21 -7.93 -3.16
C LEU A 23 8.56 -8.37 -2.58
N ILE A 24 8.68 -8.41 -1.25
CA ILE A 24 9.92 -8.87 -0.58
C ILE A 24 10.15 -10.36 -0.85
N MET A 25 9.12 -11.19 -0.70
CA MET A 25 9.23 -12.63 -0.96
C MET A 25 9.58 -12.91 -2.44
N GLY A 26 8.98 -12.16 -3.36
CA GLY A 26 9.33 -12.19 -4.77
C GLY A 26 10.79 -11.82 -5.03
N ALA A 27 11.31 -10.77 -4.39
CA ALA A 27 12.71 -10.37 -4.51
C ALA A 27 13.65 -11.48 -4.03
N VAL A 28 13.39 -12.04 -2.84
CA VAL A 28 14.20 -13.13 -2.28
C VAL A 28 14.18 -14.37 -3.17
N HIS A 29 13.03 -14.71 -3.76
CA HIS A 29 12.90 -15.90 -4.59
C HIS A 29 13.51 -15.75 -6.00
N ASN A 30 13.45 -14.54 -6.57
CA ASN A 30 13.85 -14.34 -7.95
C ASN A 30 15.27 -13.80 -8.12
N ILE A 31 15.84 -13.09 -7.14
CA ILE A 31 17.20 -12.56 -7.25
C ILE A 31 18.20 -13.71 -7.28
N ASP A 32 18.94 -13.81 -8.38
CA ASP A 32 19.93 -14.85 -8.61
C ASP A 32 21.10 -14.25 -9.39
N SER A 33 22.31 -14.37 -8.84
CA SER A 33 23.53 -13.85 -9.47
C SER A 33 23.95 -14.62 -10.72
N ALA A 34 23.50 -15.87 -10.87
CA ALA A 34 23.69 -16.66 -12.08
C ALA A 34 22.56 -16.45 -13.12
N GLY A 35 21.50 -15.75 -12.73
CA GLY A 35 20.33 -15.49 -13.57
C GLY A 35 20.60 -14.44 -14.65
N THR A 36 20.15 -14.70 -15.87
CA THR A 36 20.35 -13.82 -17.03
C THR A 36 19.18 -12.87 -17.30
N LYS A 37 18.03 -13.09 -16.65
CA LYS A 37 16.82 -12.27 -16.83
C LYS A 37 16.86 -11.05 -15.91
N ASP A 38 16.16 -9.98 -16.31
CA ASP A 38 16.10 -8.76 -15.49
C ASP A 38 15.45 -8.98 -14.13
N ILE A 39 14.51 -9.93 -14.01
CA ILE A 39 13.89 -10.31 -12.74
C ILE A 39 14.91 -10.92 -11.74
N ASN A 40 16.04 -11.42 -12.23
CA ASN A 40 17.11 -11.96 -11.37
C ASN A 40 18.04 -10.88 -10.81
N LYS A 41 17.98 -9.67 -11.38
CA LYS A 41 18.82 -8.55 -10.93
C LYS A 41 18.18 -7.89 -9.71
N PRO A 42 18.98 -7.44 -8.73
CA PRO A 42 18.46 -6.79 -7.53
C PRO A 42 17.90 -5.38 -7.79
N ILE A 43 18.42 -4.66 -8.79
CA ILE A 43 18.08 -3.25 -9.06
C ILE A 43 16.57 -3.04 -9.30
N PRO A 44 15.89 -3.79 -10.19
CA PRO A 44 14.44 -3.63 -10.39
C PRO A 44 13.61 -3.84 -9.11
N TRP A 45 13.94 -4.86 -8.31
CA TRP A 45 13.25 -5.14 -7.06
C TRP A 45 13.40 -4.00 -6.05
N ILE A 46 14.61 -3.47 -5.89
CA ILE A 46 14.88 -2.34 -4.98
C ILE A 46 14.04 -1.12 -5.39
N ILE A 47 13.98 -0.79 -6.69
CA ILE A 47 13.21 0.35 -7.18
C ILE A 47 11.71 0.15 -6.88
N ILE A 48 11.15 -1.02 -7.21
CA ILE A 48 9.73 -1.31 -7.00
C ILE A 48 9.40 -1.25 -5.50
N ILE A 49 10.15 -1.94 -4.64
CA ILE A 49 9.91 -1.94 -3.20
C ILE A 49 10.02 -0.52 -2.63
N THR A 50 11.00 0.26 -3.08
CA THR A 50 11.20 1.64 -2.60
C THR A 50 10.02 2.56 -2.96
N ILE A 51 9.45 2.42 -4.16
CA ILE A 51 8.29 3.23 -4.57
C ILE A 51 7.00 2.76 -3.89
N PHE A 52 6.79 1.44 -3.78
CA PHE A 52 5.56 0.90 -3.21
C PHE A 52 5.47 1.04 -1.69
N THR A 53 6.60 1.05 -0.98
CA THR A 53 6.62 1.19 0.49
C THR A 53 5.96 2.48 1.01
N PRO A 54 6.32 3.70 0.55
CA PRO A 54 5.65 4.92 1.00
C PRO A 54 4.16 4.97 0.60
N ILE A 55 3.81 4.40 -0.56
CA ILE A 55 2.39 4.28 -0.98
C ILE A 55 1.62 3.37 -0.01
N ALA A 56 2.19 2.21 0.34
CA ALA A 56 1.61 1.28 1.30
C ALA A 56 1.45 1.93 2.69
N ILE A 57 2.44 2.71 3.13
CA ILE A 57 2.36 3.49 4.38
C ILE A 57 1.21 4.49 4.32
N GLY A 58 1.08 5.25 3.23
CA GLY A 58 -0.04 6.18 3.04
C GLY A 58 -1.41 5.48 3.10
N LEU A 59 -1.54 4.31 2.47
CA LEU A 59 -2.77 3.50 2.51
C LEU A 59 -3.07 2.95 3.91
N MET A 60 -2.06 2.54 4.67
CA MET A 60 -2.23 2.11 6.07
C MET A 60 -2.70 3.26 6.95
N ILE A 61 -2.10 4.45 6.80
CA ILE A 61 -2.50 5.66 7.54
C ILE A 61 -3.94 6.05 7.18
N PHE A 62 -4.28 6.08 5.89
CA PHE A 62 -5.63 6.34 5.42
C PHE A 62 -6.65 5.34 5.98
N GLY A 63 -6.33 4.05 5.92
CA GLY A 63 -7.18 3.01 6.49
C GLY A 63 -7.38 3.18 8.00
N PHE A 64 -6.33 3.59 8.72
CA PHE A 64 -6.38 3.78 10.17
C PHE A 64 -7.31 4.92 10.56
N TYR A 65 -7.20 6.06 9.88
CA TYR A 65 -8.11 7.19 10.09
C TYR A 65 -9.55 6.89 9.62
N SER A 66 -9.71 6.03 8.60
CA SER A 66 -11.02 5.53 8.16
C SER A 66 -11.72 4.65 9.21
N VAL A 67 -10.96 3.86 9.97
CA VAL A 67 -11.52 3.06 11.07
C VAL A 67 -11.90 3.94 12.26
N LYS A 68 -11.12 4.98 12.54
CA LYS A 68 -11.37 5.97 13.61
C LYS A 68 -12.58 6.88 13.36
N GLY A 69 -13.07 6.96 12.13
CA GLY A 69 -14.21 7.82 11.79
C GLY A 69 -13.82 9.28 11.52
N GLU A 70 -12.53 9.59 11.35
CA GLU A 70 -12.08 10.95 11.00
C GLU A 70 -12.63 11.41 9.63
N TYR A 71 -13.01 10.47 8.77
CA TYR A 71 -13.66 10.73 7.49
C TYR A 71 -15.20 10.66 7.55
N ASP A 72 -15.80 10.68 8.75
CA ASP A 72 -17.27 10.63 8.92
C ASP A 72 -17.97 11.93 8.55
N LYS A 73 -17.30 13.07 8.71
CA LYS A 73 -17.75 14.39 8.25
C LYS A 73 -16.65 15.02 7.44
N LEU A 74 -16.72 14.84 6.13
CA LEU A 74 -15.99 15.66 5.19
C LEU A 74 -16.92 16.81 4.79
N PRO A 75 -16.45 18.06 4.75
CA PRO A 75 -17.25 19.18 4.25
C PRO A 75 -17.68 18.87 2.82
N ASP A 76 -18.99 18.95 2.57
CA ASP A 76 -19.57 18.59 1.27
C ASP A 76 -19.44 19.77 0.27
N SER A 77 -19.08 20.96 0.76
CA SER A 77 -18.76 22.12 -0.07
C SER A 77 -17.59 22.93 0.49
N SER A 78 -16.85 23.62 -0.38
CA SER A 78 -15.73 24.49 0.01
C SER A 78 -16.15 25.64 0.94
N ASN A 79 -17.45 25.94 1.05
CA ASN A 79 -17.98 26.96 1.95
C ASN A 79 -18.11 26.47 3.40
N GLU A 80 -17.90 25.17 3.64
CA GLU A 80 -17.93 24.52 4.97
C GLU A 80 -16.53 24.26 5.56
N LEU A 81 -15.48 24.68 4.87
CA LEU A 81 -14.07 24.69 5.31
C LEU A 81 -13.72 26.00 6.01
#